data_AF-A0A1D1YZT0-F1
#
_entry.id   AF-A0A1D1YZT0-F1
#
_cell.length_a   1.000
_cell.length_b   1.000
_cell.length_c   1.000
_cell.angle_alpha   90.00
_cell.angle_beta   90.00
_cell.angle_gamma   90.00
#
_symmetry.space_group_name_H-M   'P 1'
#
loop_
_entity.id
_entity.type
_entity.pdbx_description
1 polymer ?
#
loop_
_entity_poly.entity_id
_entity_poly.type
_entity_poly.pdbx_seq_one_letter_code
_entity_poly.pdbx_strand_id
1 'polypeptide(L)'
;GNGGAAGGGNGGAAGGGTTAAGGGATSAAASPTSSSAAPTSTSNETIVDPNTPQGMIQMVTPAVTAGKALYKIGSKVTFSWKFTPTPSLAPKNLTMEAQANANKNWYPIANLSGDATNYVWDTSNQSPPLLNSDYTLWIYDERGRTPIPSPGRLTPYSGLVFSMYSPEPYTDYNGYQCATCSAGSSLPIIPITVTLGIAILTMIRFAFLLG
;
A
#
# COMPACT_ATOMS: atom_id res chain seq x y z
N GLY A 1 -65.79 -33.57 19.33
CA GLY A 1 -65.02 -34.52 18.50
C GLY A 1 -63.65 -34.62 19.13
N ASN A 2 -63.13 -35.79 19.53
CA ASN A 2 -62.85 -37.00 18.73
C ASN A 2 -62.02 -36.64 17.50
N GLY A 3 -60.78 -37.09 17.25
CA GLY A 3 -59.77 -37.95 17.90
C GLY A 3 -58.42 -37.61 17.19
N GLY A 4 -57.23 -38.16 17.42
CA GLY A 4 -56.71 -39.32 18.12
C GLY A 4 -55.17 -39.30 18.00
N ALA A 5 -54.50 -40.13 18.79
CA ALA A 5 -53.10 -40.05 19.19
C ALA A 5 -52.12 -41.00 18.44
N ALA A 6 -50.85 -40.94 18.89
CA ALA A 6 -49.76 -41.95 18.83
C ALA A 6 -48.89 -41.98 17.54
N GLY A 7 -47.57 -42.18 17.58
CA GLY A 7 -46.63 -42.46 18.67
C GLY A 7 -45.49 -43.40 18.20
N GLY A 8 -44.26 -43.17 18.68
CA GLY A 8 -43.12 -44.12 18.73
C GLY A 8 -42.28 -44.30 17.45
N GLY A 9 -40.96 -44.46 17.44
CA GLY A 9 -39.95 -44.65 18.50
C GLY A 9 -38.82 -45.60 18.02
N ASN A 10 -37.59 -45.37 18.52
CA ASN A 10 -36.33 -46.16 18.43
C ASN A 10 -35.59 -46.22 17.08
N GLY A 11 -34.27 -46.00 16.98
CA GLY A 11 -33.14 -46.32 17.88
C GLY A 11 -32.49 -47.62 17.38
N GLY A 12 -31.18 -47.84 17.19
CA GLY A 12 -29.94 -47.13 17.42
C GLY A 12 -28.78 -48.13 17.15
N ALA A 13 -27.55 -47.59 17.07
CA ALA A 13 -26.25 -48.21 17.38
C ALA A 13 -25.54 -49.24 16.46
N ALA A 14 -24.22 -49.00 16.36
CA ALA A 14 -23.07 -49.90 16.13
C ALA A 14 -22.95 -50.57 14.75
N GLY A 15 -21.78 -50.75 14.13
CA GLY A 15 -20.38 -50.63 14.55
C GLY A 15 -19.58 -51.71 13.83
N GLY A 16 -18.38 -51.38 13.33
CA GLY A 16 -17.28 -52.32 13.12
C GLY A 16 -17.19 -53.10 11.80
N GLY A 17 -16.00 -53.02 11.18
CA GLY A 17 -15.21 -54.24 10.92
C GLY A 17 -15.19 -54.85 9.51
N THR A 18 -14.12 -54.53 8.77
CA THR A 18 -13.15 -55.48 8.17
C THR A 18 -13.59 -56.69 7.31
N THR A 19 -13.10 -56.65 6.06
CA THR A 19 -12.27 -57.69 5.38
C THR A 19 -12.93 -58.79 4.55
N ALA A 20 -12.47 -58.84 3.28
CA ALA A 20 -12.28 -60.00 2.39
C ALA A 20 -13.54 -60.80 1.99
N ALA A 21 -13.60 -61.53 0.89
CA ALA A 21 -12.87 -61.67 -0.37
C ALA A 21 -13.68 -62.72 -1.15
N GLY A 22 -13.58 -62.71 -2.48
CA GLY A 22 -13.73 -63.94 -3.26
C GLY A 22 -15.05 -64.16 -3.99
N GLY A 23 -14.98 -63.93 -5.32
CA GLY A 23 -15.12 -65.04 -6.27
C GLY A 23 -16.49 -65.25 -6.93
N GLY A 24 -16.48 -65.31 -8.26
CA GLY A 24 -17.33 -66.24 -9.00
C GLY A 24 -18.36 -65.66 -9.96
N ALA A 25 -17.88 -65.27 -11.14
CA ALA A 25 -18.45 -65.54 -12.47
C ALA A 25 -19.97 -65.43 -12.77
N THR A 26 -20.23 -64.55 -13.74
CA THR A 26 -21.12 -64.72 -14.91
C THR A 26 -22.62 -64.93 -14.70
N SER A 27 -23.42 -63.90 -15.04
CA SER A 27 -24.40 -63.99 -16.14
C SER A 27 -24.97 -62.62 -16.47
N ALA A 28 -25.19 -62.43 -17.77
CA ALA A 28 -25.55 -61.18 -18.43
C ALA A 28 -26.95 -60.67 -18.08
N ALA A 29 -27.08 -59.34 -17.97
CA ALA A 29 -28.26 -58.59 -18.38
C ALA A 29 -27.87 -57.10 -18.51
N ALA A 30 -27.64 -56.66 -19.74
CA ALA A 30 -27.50 -55.24 -20.04
C ALA A 30 -28.90 -54.59 -19.93
N SER A 31 -29.06 -53.67 -18.98
CA SER A 31 -30.16 -52.70 -18.95
C SER A 31 -29.54 -51.29 -19.04
N PRO A 32 -30.12 -50.38 -19.84
CA PRO A 32 -29.52 -49.08 -20.10
C PRO A 32 -29.59 -48.22 -18.85
N THR A 33 -28.44 -47.90 -18.28
CA THR A 33 -28.32 -46.88 -17.24
C THR A 33 -28.68 -45.53 -17.86
N SER A 34 -29.83 -45.00 -17.49
CA SER A 34 -30.18 -43.59 -17.70
C SER A 34 -29.14 -42.73 -17.00
N SER A 35 -28.16 -42.25 -17.75
CA SER A 35 -27.24 -41.21 -17.33
C SER A 35 -28.03 -39.91 -17.17
N SER A 36 -28.44 -39.64 -15.94
CA SER A 36 -28.92 -38.33 -15.52
C SER A 36 -27.82 -37.32 -15.80
N ALA A 37 -27.95 -36.59 -16.91
CA ALA A 37 -27.09 -35.46 -17.24
C ALA A 37 -27.22 -34.43 -16.10
N ALA A 38 -26.11 -34.17 -15.41
CA ALA A 38 -26.04 -33.08 -14.45
C ALA A 38 -26.40 -31.76 -15.18
N PRO A 39 -27.21 -30.88 -14.57
CA PRO A 39 -27.54 -29.62 -15.20
C PRO A 39 -26.26 -28.80 -15.39
N THR A 40 -25.91 -28.53 -16.64
CA THR A 40 -24.88 -27.54 -16.98
C THR A 40 -25.42 -26.19 -16.54
N SER A 41 -24.94 -25.69 -15.40
CA SER A 41 -25.14 -24.31 -15.01
C SER A 41 -24.52 -23.44 -16.09
N THR A 42 -25.35 -22.83 -16.93
CA THR A 42 -24.95 -21.74 -17.81
C THR A 42 -24.55 -20.57 -16.91
N SER A 43 -23.28 -20.52 -16.52
CA SER A 43 -22.70 -19.30 -16.00
C SER A 43 -22.81 -18.27 -17.11
N ASN A 44 -23.47 -17.14 -16.80
CA ASN A 44 -23.47 -15.94 -17.64
C ASN A 44 -22.04 -15.35 -17.63
N GLU A 45 -21.08 -16.08 -18.20
CA GLU A 45 -19.73 -15.60 -18.40
C GLU A 45 -19.80 -14.61 -19.55
N THR A 46 -19.64 -13.32 -19.26
CA THR A 46 -19.30 -12.34 -20.29
C THR A 46 -18.03 -12.82 -20.97
N ILE A 47 -18.16 -13.39 -22.17
CA ILE A 47 -17.04 -13.81 -23.01
C ILE A 47 -16.33 -12.52 -23.44
N VAL A 48 -15.20 -12.22 -22.81
CA VAL A 48 -14.32 -11.12 -23.20
C VAL A 48 -13.28 -11.68 -24.17
N ASP A 49 -13.03 -10.97 -25.28
CA ASP A 49 -11.97 -11.36 -26.23
C ASP A 49 -10.62 -11.43 -25.48
N PRO A 50 -9.88 -12.57 -25.55
CA PRO A 50 -8.57 -12.72 -24.91
C PRO A 50 -7.56 -11.63 -25.28
N ASN A 51 -7.71 -11.00 -26.45
CA ASN A 51 -6.85 -9.92 -26.94
C ASN A 51 -7.24 -8.54 -26.41
N THR A 52 -8.33 -8.43 -25.64
CA THR A 52 -8.77 -7.15 -25.07
C THR A 52 -7.72 -6.61 -24.10
N PRO A 53 -7.18 -5.41 -24.34
CA PRO A 53 -6.19 -4.83 -23.44
C PRO A 53 -6.78 -4.59 -22.05
N GLN A 54 -5.93 -4.68 -21.03
CA GLN A 54 -6.33 -4.34 -19.67
C GLN A 54 -6.51 -2.84 -19.54
N GLY A 55 -7.53 -2.42 -18.78
CA GLY A 55 -7.68 -1.04 -18.41
C GLY A 55 -6.58 -0.64 -17.42
N MET A 56 -6.09 0.60 -17.51
CA MET A 56 -5.07 1.10 -16.57
C MET A 56 -5.51 2.43 -15.98
N ILE A 57 -5.02 2.75 -14.79
CA ILE A 57 -5.21 4.06 -14.19
C ILE A 57 -4.05 4.97 -14.61
N GLN A 58 -4.38 6.12 -15.18
CA GLN A 58 -3.45 7.20 -15.42
C GLN A 58 -3.76 8.36 -14.48
N MET A 59 -2.82 8.68 -13.59
CA MET A 59 -2.97 9.81 -12.68
C MET A 59 -2.95 11.14 -13.43
N VAL A 60 -3.89 12.00 -13.07
CA VAL A 60 -4.03 13.38 -13.54
C VAL A 60 -3.53 14.35 -12.47
N THR A 61 -3.97 14.20 -11.22
CA THR A 61 -3.50 15.01 -10.08
C THR A 61 -3.15 14.11 -8.89
N PRO A 62 -1.91 14.18 -8.36
CA PRO A 62 -0.76 14.82 -8.99
C PRO A 62 -0.35 14.07 -10.27
N ALA A 63 0.14 14.80 -11.26
CA ALA A 63 0.72 14.17 -12.45
C ALA A 63 2.03 13.49 -12.05
N VAL A 64 2.20 12.22 -12.40
CA VAL A 64 3.42 11.43 -12.09
C VAL A 64 4.70 12.04 -12.67
N THR A 65 4.58 12.89 -13.69
CA THR A 65 5.68 13.59 -14.35
C THR A 65 6.03 14.94 -13.71
N ALA A 66 5.21 15.46 -12.80
CA ALA A 66 5.39 16.79 -12.19
C ALA A 66 6.40 16.81 -11.03
N GLY A 67 7.12 15.70 -10.81
CA GLY A 67 7.99 15.49 -9.66
C GLY A 67 7.25 14.91 -8.46
N LYS A 68 7.97 14.78 -7.34
CA LYS A 68 7.46 14.17 -6.11
C LYS A 68 6.50 15.13 -5.41
N ALA A 69 5.21 14.76 -5.34
CA ALA A 69 4.21 15.54 -4.62
C ALA A 69 4.48 15.50 -3.11
N LEU A 70 4.40 16.66 -2.45
CA LEU A 70 4.61 16.82 -1.01
C LEU A 70 3.32 17.34 -0.36
N TYR A 71 2.80 16.61 0.62
CA TYR A 71 1.55 16.92 1.30
C TYR A 71 1.73 17.07 2.80
N LYS A 72 1.05 18.08 3.36
CA LYS A 72 1.02 18.33 4.80
C LYS A 72 0.04 17.37 5.48
N ILE A 73 0.48 16.65 6.51
CA ILE A 73 -0.39 15.85 7.37
C ILE A 73 -1.34 16.80 8.11
N GLY A 74 -2.63 16.45 8.18
CA GLY A 74 -3.67 17.34 8.70
C GLY A 74 -4.35 18.22 7.65
N SER A 75 -4.07 18.00 6.37
CA SER A 75 -4.69 18.72 5.24
C SER A 75 -5.42 17.77 4.29
N LYS A 76 -6.26 18.33 3.42
CA LYS A 76 -6.94 17.55 2.37
C LYS A 76 -6.01 17.35 1.18
N VAL A 77 -5.89 16.11 0.72
CA VAL A 77 -5.09 15.70 -0.43
C VAL A 77 -6.03 15.26 -1.55
N THR A 78 -5.89 15.84 -2.74
CA THR A 78 -6.76 15.50 -3.88
C THR A 78 -6.03 14.57 -4.83
N PHE A 79 -6.66 13.44 -5.14
CA PHE A 79 -6.23 12.51 -6.17
C PHE A 79 -7.24 12.53 -7.31
N SER A 80 -6.77 12.58 -8.55
CA SER A 80 -7.60 12.38 -9.74
C SER A 80 -6.86 11.57 -10.78
N TRP A 81 -7.62 10.76 -11.50
CA TRP A 81 -7.13 9.84 -12.51
C TRP A 81 -8.16 9.66 -13.62
N LYS A 82 -7.73 9.00 -14.68
CA LYS A 82 -8.59 8.52 -15.76
C LYS A 82 -8.22 7.08 -16.10
N PHE A 83 -9.15 6.36 -16.72
CA PHE A 83 -8.87 5.03 -17.23
C PHE A 83 -8.28 5.14 -18.64
N THR A 84 -7.12 4.53 -18.89
CA THR A 84 -6.45 4.56 -20.19
C THR A 84 -5.62 3.29 -20.39
N PRO A 85 -6.04 2.37 -21.26
CA PRO A 85 -7.35 2.33 -21.92
C PRO A 85 -8.48 2.12 -20.89
N THR A 86 -9.72 2.41 -21.28
CA THR A 86 -10.89 2.13 -20.43
C THR A 86 -11.09 0.61 -20.36
N PRO A 87 -11.26 0.01 -19.16
CA PRO A 87 -11.52 -1.42 -19.04
C PRO A 87 -12.86 -1.76 -19.69
N SER A 88 -12.88 -2.75 -20.59
CA SER A 88 -14.11 -3.27 -21.19
C SER A 88 -15.06 -3.87 -20.17
N LEU A 89 -14.52 -4.33 -19.04
CA LEU A 89 -15.30 -4.84 -17.93
C LEU A 89 -15.08 -3.95 -16.71
N ALA A 90 -16.02 -3.04 -16.49
CA ALA A 90 -15.95 -2.05 -15.42
C ALA A 90 -15.82 -2.73 -14.05
N PRO A 91 -14.95 -2.20 -13.17
CA PRO A 91 -14.87 -2.67 -11.79
C PRO A 91 -16.16 -2.35 -11.06
N LYS A 92 -16.53 -3.14 -10.05
CA LYS A 92 -17.73 -2.85 -9.24
C LYS A 92 -17.46 -1.77 -8.22
N ASN A 93 -16.31 -1.86 -7.58
CA ASN A 93 -15.82 -0.91 -6.59
C ASN A 93 -14.32 -0.73 -6.79
N LEU A 94 -13.81 0.42 -6.37
CA LEU A 94 -12.38 0.67 -6.27
C LEU A 94 -12.02 0.77 -4.79
N THR A 95 -10.89 0.17 -4.41
CA THR A 95 -10.26 0.38 -3.11
C THR A 95 -9.01 1.21 -3.32
N MET A 96 -8.91 2.30 -2.56
CA MET A 96 -7.76 3.18 -2.55
C MET A 96 -7.07 3.12 -1.19
N GLU A 97 -5.76 2.89 -1.22
CA GLU A 97 -4.92 2.76 -0.03
C GLU A 97 -3.57 3.43 -0.27
N ALA A 98 -2.89 3.80 0.80
CA ALA A 98 -1.50 4.24 0.75
C ALA A 98 -0.62 3.29 1.56
N GLN A 99 0.53 2.91 1.00
CA GLN A 99 1.54 2.15 1.73
C GLN A 99 2.67 3.07 2.15
N ALA A 100 2.95 3.16 3.45
CA ALA A 100 4.11 3.88 3.95
C ALA A 100 5.40 3.13 3.58
N ASN A 101 6.33 3.81 2.92
CA ASN A 101 7.58 3.20 2.49
C ASN A 101 8.53 2.92 3.68
N ALA A 102 8.40 3.67 4.77
CA ALA A 102 9.26 3.52 5.96
C ALA A 102 9.04 2.20 6.70
N ASN A 103 7.79 1.84 7.00
CA ASN A 103 7.43 0.65 7.78
C ASN A 103 6.57 -0.36 7.02
N LYS A 104 6.24 -0.09 5.74
CA LYS A 104 5.38 -0.92 4.88
C LYS A 104 3.95 -1.09 5.38
N ASN A 105 3.49 -0.28 6.35
CA ASN A 105 2.10 -0.27 6.80
C ASN A 105 1.16 0.25 5.71
N TRP A 106 -0.03 -0.33 5.69
CA TRP A 106 -1.11 0.05 4.80
C TRP A 106 -2.09 0.97 5.52
N TYR A 107 -2.48 2.04 4.84
CA TYR A 107 -3.42 3.04 5.31
C TYR A 107 -4.62 3.04 4.36
N PRO A 108 -5.80 2.58 4.80
CA PRO A 108 -7.00 2.61 3.98
C PRO A 108 -7.42 4.07 3.76
N ILE A 109 -7.61 4.46 2.51
CA ILE A 109 -8.06 5.81 2.17
C ILE A 109 -9.58 5.82 1.94
N ALA A 110 -10.06 4.98 1.01
CA ALA A 110 -11.47 4.94 0.66
C ALA A 110 -11.87 3.66 -0.09
N ASN A 111 -13.15 3.32 0.00
CA ASN A 111 -13.83 2.46 -0.96
C ASN A 111 -14.75 3.34 -1.81
N LEU A 112 -14.57 3.30 -3.12
CA LEU A 112 -15.20 4.16 -4.11
C LEU A 112 -16.04 3.32 -5.07
N SER A 113 -16.93 3.96 -5.81
CA SER A 113 -17.61 3.31 -6.94
C SER A 113 -16.59 2.96 -8.04
N GLY A 114 -16.91 1.94 -8.85
CA GLY A 114 -16.04 1.48 -9.94
C GLY A 114 -15.71 2.54 -11.00
N ASP A 115 -16.58 3.52 -11.17
CA ASP A 115 -16.46 4.62 -12.13
C ASP A 115 -15.81 5.88 -11.54
N ALA A 116 -15.42 5.87 -10.27
CA ALA A 116 -14.79 7.01 -9.62
C ALA A 116 -13.47 7.38 -10.31
N THR A 117 -13.26 8.68 -10.53
CA THR A 117 -12.08 9.26 -11.20
C THR A 117 -11.37 10.31 -10.35
N ASN A 118 -11.91 10.61 -9.16
CA ASN A 118 -11.29 11.52 -8.22
C ASN A 118 -11.69 11.16 -6.78
N TYR A 119 -10.85 11.58 -5.84
CA TYR A 119 -11.13 11.50 -4.42
C TYR A 119 -10.33 12.53 -3.64
N VAL A 120 -10.92 13.07 -2.57
CA VAL A 120 -10.24 13.97 -1.62
C VAL A 120 -10.05 13.25 -0.29
N TRP A 121 -8.80 12.96 0.04
CA TRP A 121 -8.40 12.32 1.29
C TRP A 121 -8.15 13.33 2.39
N ASP A 122 -8.86 13.18 3.52
CA ASP A 122 -8.62 13.97 4.73
C ASP A 122 -7.58 13.29 5.64
N THR A 123 -6.42 13.92 5.79
CA THR A 123 -5.27 13.36 6.53
C THR A 123 -5.22 13.79 8.00
N SER A 124 -6.27 14.47 8.50
CA SER A 124 -6.33 14.96 9.88
C SER A 124 -6.53 13.88 10.93
N ASN A 125 -7.30 12.84 10.62
CA ASN A 125 -7.70 11.82 11.58
C ASN A 125 -7.46 10.43 11.00
N GLN A 126 -6.24 9.92 11.16
CA GLN A 126 -5.82 8.61 10.65
C GLN A 126 -5.44 7.70 11.82
N SER A 127 -5.89 6.45 11.76
CA SER A 127 -5.55 5.40 12.73
C SER A 127 -5.02 4.17 11.98
N PRO A 128 -3.74 3.80 12.14
CA PRO A 128 -2.72 4.47 12.95
C PRO A 128 -2.36 5.87 12.41
N PRO A 129 -1.67 6.72 13.20
CA PRO A 129 -1.20 8.02 12.71
C PRO A 129 -0.31 7.90 11.48
N LEU A 130 -0.39 8.92 10.62
CA LEU A 130 0.49 9.04 9.47
C LEU A 130 1.91 9.42 9.90
N LEU A 131 2.88 8.94 9.14
CA LEU A 131 4.31 9.13 9.36
C LEU A 131 4.85 10.19 8.41
N ASN A 132 5.89 10.89 8.85
CA ASN A 132 6.68 11.76 7.98
C ASN A 132 7.54 10.91 7.04
N SER A 133 6.94 10.39 5.96
CA SER A 133 7.60 9.45 5.06
C SER A 133 7.01 9.50 3.66
N ASP A 134 7.63 8.75 2.75
CA ASP A 134 7.10 8.49 1.42
C ASP A 134 5.99 7.45 1.48
N TYR A 135 4.97 7.64 0.65
CA TYR A 135 3.82 6.77 0.49
C TYR A 135 3.64 6.39 -0.97
N THR A 136 3.35 5.12 -1.23
CA THR A 136 2.94 4.62 -2.54
C THR A 136 1.42 4.54 -2.57
N LEU A 137 0.79 5.21 -3.54
CA LEU A 137 -0.66 5.16 -3.75
C LEU A 137 -1.04 3.86 -4.47
N TRP A 138 -1.97 3.11 -3.90
CA TRP A 138 -2.56 1.92 -4.49
C TRP A 138 -4.03 2.15 -4.82
N ILE A 139 -4.42 1.81 -6.04
CA ILE A 139 -5.84 1.80 -6.46
C ILE A 139 -6.10 0.49 -7.19
N TYR A 140 -7.06 -0.29 -6.73
CA TYR A 140 -7.38 -1.60 -7.30
C TYR A 140 -8.87 -1.91 -7.19
N ASP A 141 -9.35 -2.90 -7.92
CA ASP A 141 -10.76 -3.29 -7.93
C ASP A 141 -11.07 -4.39 -6.90
N GLU A 142 -12.28 -4.94 -6.92
CA GLU A 142 -12.71 -5.96 -5.95
C GLU A 142 -11.85 -7.24 -5.90
N ARG A 143 -10.95 -7.45 -6.85
CA ARG A 143 -10.06 -8.62 -6.91
C ARG A 143 -8.79 -8.45 -6.07
N GLY A 144 -8.56 -7.27 -5.50
CA GLY A 144 -7.43 -6.99 -4.61
C GLY A 144 -6.18 -6.45 -5.33
N ARG A 145 -5.09 -6.32 -4.57
CA ARG A 145 -3.83 -5.67 -5.00
C ARG A 145 -3.04 -6.48 -6.03
N THR A 146 -3.14 -7.81 -5.98
CA THR A 146 -2.39 -8.74 -6.84
C THR A 146 -3.34 -9.75 -7.49
N PRO A 147 -4.30 -9.29 -8.32
CA PRO A 147 -5.23 -10.17 -8.98
C PRO A 147 -4.53 -10.92 -10.11
N ILE A 148 -5.06 -12.08 -10.49
CA ILE A 148 -4.65 -12.76 -11.71
C ILE A 148 -4.99 -11.84 -12.90
N PRO A 149 -4.04 -11.55 -13.81
CA PRO A 149 -4.31 -10.76 -15.00
C PRO A 149 -5.47 -11.36 -15.80
N SER A 150 -6.40 -10.51 -16.21
CA SER A 150 -7.57 -10.92 -16.98
C SER A 150 -7.85 -9.89 -18.07
N PRO A 151 -8.24 -10.33 -19.28
CA PRO A 151 -8.54 -9.43 -20.40
C PRO A 151 -9.66 -8.43 -20.05
N GLY A 152 -9.53 -7.19 -20.51
CA GLY A 152 -10.54 -6.13 -20.35
C GLY A 152 -10.81 -5.67 -18.91
N ARG A 153 -10.10 -6.22 -17.91
CA ARG A 153 -10.19 -5.82 -16.49
C ARG A 153 -9.18 -4.74 -16.16
N LEU A 154 -9.37 -4.09 -15.02
CA LEU A 154 -8.45 -3.07 -14.51
C LEU A 154 -7.14 -3.69 -14.02
N THR A 155 -6.00 -3.09 -14.34
CA THR A 155 -4.73 -3.41 -13.70
C THR A 155 -4.57 -2.58 -12.43
N PRO A 156 -4.22 -3.18 -11.28
CA PRO A 156 -3.93 -2.43 -10.05
C PRO A 156 -2.90 -1.34 -10.30
N TYR A 157 -3.16 -0.16 -9.77
CA TYR A 157 -2.28 0.98 -9.85
C TYR A 157 -1.37 1.05 -8.62
N SER A 158 -0.08 1.31 -8.84
CA SER A 158 0.92 1.58 -7.80
C SER A 158 1.99 2.59 -8.25
N GLY A 159 1.71 3.37 -9.30
CA GLY A 159 2.70 4.20 -9.98
C GLY A 159 2.99 5.57 -9.34
N LEU A 160 2.19 6.01 -8.35
CA LEU A 160 2.39 7.30 -7.71
C LEU A 160 3.05 7.14 -6.34
N VAL A 161 4.19 7.78 -6.17
CA VAL A 161 4.84 7.96 -4.86
C VAL A 161 4.78 9.43 -4.47
N PHE A 162 4.24 9.72 -3.28
CA PHE A 162 4.14 11.06 -2.71
C PHE A 162 4.75 11.08 -1.30
N SER A 163 5.12 12.24 -0.81
CA SER A 163 5.70 12.41 0.52
C SER A 163 4.74 13.14 1.43
N MET A 164 4.68 12.71 2.70
CA MET A 164 3.90 13.37 3.73
C MET A 164 4.81 13.95 4.80
N TYR A 165 4.45 15.11 5.33
CA TYR A 165 5.19 15.76 6.41
C TYR A 165 4.24 16.39 7.43
N SER A 166 4.61 16.31 8.71
CA SER A 166 4.02 17.11 9.78
C SER A 166 4.85 18.38 9.98
N PRO A 167 4.25 19.58 9.98
CA PRO A 167 4.98 20.80 10.32
C PRO A 167 5.41 20.77 11.79
N GLU A 168 6.59 21.30 12.09
CA GLU A 168 6.94 21.63 13.47
C GLU A 168 6.28 22.99 13.81
N PRO A 169 5.69 23.15 15.01
CA PRO A 169 5.18 24.44 15.45
C PRO A 169 6.30 25.48 15.46
N TYR A 170 5.99 26.71 15.04
CA TYR A 170 6.94 27.81 15.10
C TYR A 170 7.31 28.07 16.57
N THR A 171 8.59 27.89 16.89
CA THR A 171 9.14 28.27 18.18
C THR A 171 9.66 29.70 18.06
N ASP A 172 9.08 30.62 18.84
CA ASP A 172 9.57 31.99 18.90
C ASP A 172 11.03 32.00 19.34
N TYR A 173 11.88 32.50 18.46
CA TYR A 173 13.32 32.54 18.66
C TYR A 173 13.69 33.69 19.61
N ASN A 174 13.32 33.56 20.89
CA ASN A 174 13.50 34.62 21.87
C ASN A 174 14.86 34.51 22.58
N GLY A 175 15.95 34.59 21.81
CA GLY A 175 17.29 34.81 22.35
C GLY A 175 18.33 33.77 21.98
N TYR A 176 18.61 33.60 20.69
CA TYR A 176 19.86 32.94 20.31
C TYR A 176 21.02 33.86 20.62
N GLN A 177 21.49 33.74 21.86
CA GLN A 177 22.76 34.24 22.30
C GLN A 177 23.82 33.40 21.58
N CYS A 178 24.21 33.83 20.39
CA CYS A 178 25.34 33.26 19.71
C CYS A 178 26.56 33.45 20.63
N ALA A 179 27.05 32.34 21.21
CA ALA A 179 28.15 32.32 22.17
C ALA A 179 29.44 32.98 21.62
N THR A 180 29.53 33.14 20.30
CA THR A 180 30.63 33.78 19.58
C THR A 180 30.30 35.18 19.04
N CYS A 181 29.04 35.63 19.07
CA CYS A 181 28.63 36.90 18.47
C CYS A 181 28.68 38.08 19.43
N SER A 182 28.88 37.83 20.73
CA SER A 182 29.19 38.88 21.72
C SER A 182 30.67 39.31 21.69
N ALA A 183 31.50 38.76 20.80
CA ALA A 183 32.90 39.14 20.63
C ALA A 183 33.14 40.10 19.45
N GLY A 184 32.22 41.04 19.21
CA GLY A 184 32.46 42.20 18.34
C GLY A 184 33.53 43.18 18.87
N SER A 185 34.19 42.88 19.99
CA SER A 185 35.22 43.73 20.60
C SER A 185 36.27 42.98 21.43
N SER A 186 36.55 41.71 21.10
CA SER A 186 37.71 41.01 21.66
C SER A 186 38.19 39.90 20.72
N LEU A 187 39.02 40.28 19.74
CA LEU A 187 39.96 39.34 19.14
C LEU A 187 40.64 38.58 20.30
N PRO A 188 40.68 37.24 20.31
CA PRO A 188 41.44 36.54 21.32
C PRO A 188 42.89 37.03 21.21
N ILE A 189 43.42 37.60 22.29
CA ILE A 189 44.82 38.09 22.34
C ILE A 189 45.80 36.91 22.23
N ILE A 190 45.31 35.69 22.45
CA ILE A 190 46.06 34.43 22.48
C ILE A 190 46.76 34.12 21.12
N PRO A 191 46.11 34.16 19.94
CA PRO A 191 46.81 33.95 18.67
C PRO A 191 47.84 35.04 18.32
N ILE A 192 47.68 36.29 18.79
CA ILE A 192 48.60 37.39 18.46
C ILE A 192 49.92 37.26 19.24
N THR A 193 49.87 36.88 20.52
CA THR A 193 51.09 36.72 21.33
C THR A 193 51.92 35.50 20.90
N VAL A 194 51.25 34.42 20.50
CA VAL A 194 51.92 33.20 20.02
C VAL A 194 52.65 33.45 18.69
N THR A 195 52.05 34.18 17.75
CA THR A 195 52.68 34.50 16.47
C THR A 195 53.87 35.45 16.62
N LEU A 196 53.78 36.46 17.48
CA LEU A 196 54.92 37.36 17.75
C LEU A 196 56.08 36.61 18.43
N GLY A 197 55.78 35.71 19.38
CA GLY A 197 56.79 34.92 20.09
C GLY A 197 57.60 34.02 19.16
N ILE A 198 56.93 33.35 18.21
CA ILE A 198 57.59 32.46 17.24
C ILE A 198 58.45 33.26 16.24
N ALA A 199 58.00 34.46 15.82
CA ALA A 199 58.77 35.31 14.92
C ALA A 199 60.09 35.82 15.55
N ILE A 200 60.07 36.19 16.83
CA ILE A 200 61.27 36.64 17.53
C ILE A 200 62.25 35.48 17.72
N LEU A 201 61.75 34.29 18.07
CA LEU A 201 62.59 33.11 18.28
C LEU A 201 63.33 32.70 16.99
N THR A 202 62.67 32.81 15.84
CA THR A 202 63.28 32.46 14.53
C THR A 202 64.35 33.45 14.10
N MET A 203 64.18 34.76 14.36
CA MET A 203 65.23 35.75 14.09
C MET A 203 66.48 35.53 14.95
N ILE A 204 66.31 35.24 16.25
CA ILE A 204 67.43 34.96 17.16
C ILE A 204 68.21 33.71 16.71
N ARG A 205 67.51 32.68 16.25
CA ARG A 205 68.14 31.46 15.72
C ARG A 205 68.93 31.72 14.43
N PHE A 206 68.43 32.58 13.55
CA PHE A 206 69.16 32.95 12.33
C PHE A 206 70.38 33.82 12.61
N ALA A 207 70.30 34.76 13.56
CA ALA A 207 71.43 35.60 13.95
C ALA A 207 72.60 34.79 14.57
N PHE A 208 72.29 33.74 15.33
CA PHE A 208 73.30 32.87 15.95
C PHE A 208 73.95 31.85 14.99
N LEU A 209 73.40 31.65 13.78
CA LEU A 209 73.94 30.73 12.77
C LEU A 209 74.77 31.43 11.68
N LEU A 210 74.73 32.76 11.62
CA LEU A 210 75.43 33.60 10.62
C LEU A 210 76.60 34.41 11.21
N GLY A 211 76.86 34.30 12.53
CA GLY A 211 78.05 34.84 13.21
C GLY A 211 78.89 33.72 13.77
#